data_AF-A0A8H3B0K7-F1
#
_entry.id   AF-A0A8H3B0K7-F1
#
_cell.length_a   1.000
_cell.length_b   1.000
_cell.length_c   1.000
_cell.angle_alpha   90.00
_cell.angle_beta   90.00
_cell.angle_gamma   90.00
#
_symmetry.space_group_name_H-M   'P 1'
#
loop_
_entity.id
_entity.type
_entity.pdbx_description
1 polymer ?
#
loop_
_entity_poly.entity_id
_entity_poly.type
_entity_poly.pdbx_seq_one_letter_code
_entity_poly.pdbx_strand_id
1 'polypeptide(L)'
;MRRFFGSKVVNSSKPTQRASKVSRSHLTRPTQQWGLAGTPHGISMVPMDDYERRRKGYTRDGEQWWNVEHSIDYKRTQLKFLNCVTLSEPSALFALYRSEPWHIDTLLQIGEIMKHQEELSQAAEFVERAIYAFEHAFPVAFDITGGSSRLDFDRIENRPLFLALHRHVSSLSRRGTPRTAFEFARLLFALDPIGDPHGAAFYLDYLSAKAGMGQWFLDVWNLWPEVREEIANNPLASHGIDIRCIPGWAYTRALILYDQEMKKRGATHEESTVALKEAILAFPEVVPYLVDKAGLNLPANVRAHNSLKITTQYTYDDPAGSTLHMLGHLYALRANSLWKNEPHSVWLTSTAASIETQLGSTTPEREAAFKHFAQGPSEAMARHATVADLRAISAYCRPGTFPPVTHAYDPLAPSTSLTYYDETYFQDVPRGHSSTRTTSHRQHMPGEFEEDEGDAVDLEDIDPQVLLNQLLDQAQDNGNARIDPGLWGRIMAQLGGRAAPEPEPDEQ
;
A
#
# COMPACT_ATOMS: atom_id res chain seq x y z
N MET A 1 -18.63 -9.09 -38.05
CA MET A 1 -18.00 -7.76 -37.83
C MET A 1 -17.69 -6.97 -39.11
N ARG A 2 -17.20 -7.58 -40.21
CA ARG A 2 -16.91 -6.85 -41.48
C ARG A 2 -18.08 -6.17 -42.19
N ARG A 3 -19.33 -6.51 -41.86
CA ARG A 3 -20.53 -5.85 -42.40
C ARG A 3 -20.99 -4.62 -41.60
N PHE A 4 -20.50 -4.43 -40.37
CA PHE A 4 -20.93 -3.35 -39.48
C PHE A 4 -19.90 -2.23 -39.32
N PHE A 5 -18.61 -2.54 -39.44
CA PHE A 5 -17.54 -1.55 -39.37
C PHE A 5 -16.77 -1.62 -40.68
N GLY A 6 -16.77 -0.51 -41.43
CA GLY A 6 -16.18 -0.42 -42.76
C GLY A 6 -14.75 -0.95 -42.84
N SER A 7 -14.31 -1.32 -44.04
CA SER A 7 -13.01 -1.97 -44.31
C SER A 7 -11.79 -1.24 -43.73
N LYS A 8 -11.88 0.07 -43.46
CA LYS A 8 -10.85 0.86 -42.77
C LYS A 8 -10.70 0.49 -41.28
N VAL A 9 -11.79 0.19 -40.56
CA VAL A 9 -11.77 -0.19 -39.13
C VAL A 9 -11.23 -1.61 -38.93
N VAL A 10 -11.37 -2.47 -39.95
CA VAL A 10 -10.84 -3.85 -39.92
C VAL A 10 -9.38 -3.93 -40.36
N ASN A 11 -8.85 -2.88 -41.01
CA ASN A 11 -7.46 -2.83 -41.45
C ASN A 11 -6.53 -2.10 -40.46
N SER A 12 -7.03 -1.28 -39.54
CA SER A 12 -6.23 -0.72 -38.44
C SER A 12 -5.82 -1.76 -37.39
N SER A 13 -6.44 -2.95 -37.41
CA SER A 13 -6.11 -4.07 -36.53
C SER A 13 -5.13 -5.08 -37.16
N LYS A 14 -4.50 -4.75 -38.31
CA LYS A 14 -3.42 -5.57 -38.86
C LYS A 14 -2.09 -5.16 -38.22
N PRO A 15 -1.36 -6.07 -37.55
CA PRO A 15 -0.05 -5.74 -37.01
C PRO A 15 0.91 -5.43 -38.16
N THR A 16 1.50 -4.23 -38.13
CA THR A 16 2.66 -3.87 -38.95
C THR A 16 3.81 -4.83 -38.64
N GLN A 17 4.48 -5.34 -39.68
CA GLN A 17 5.47 -6.43 -39.64
C GLN A 17 6.81 -6.09 -38.93
N ARG A 18 6.85 -5.06 -38.08
CA ARG A 18 8.00 -4.67 -37.24
C ARG A 18 7.59 -4.23 -35.84
N ALA A 19 6.48 -4.75 -35.29
CA ALA A 19 6.16 -4.52 -33.90
C ALA A 19 7.20 -5.23 -33.00
N SER A 20 7.86 -4.49 -32.10
CA SER A 20 8.69 -5.08 -31.05
C SER A 20 7.81 -6.04 -30.24
N LYS A 21 8.31 -7.26 -29.99
CA LYS A 21 7.56 -8.28 -29.27
C LYS A 21 7.43 -7.84 -27.81
N VAL A 22 6.27 -7.30 -27.46
CA VAL A 22 5.90 -7.06 -26.06
C VAL A 22 5.87 -8.42 -25.34
N SER A 23 6.63 -8.56 -24.25
CA SER A 23 6.63 -9.79 -23.46
C SER A 23 5.25 -10.04 -22.84
N ARG A 24 4.81 -11.29 -22.81
CA ARG A 24 3.56 -11.68 -22.14
C ARG A 24 3.69 -11.36 -20.65
N SER A 25 2.61 -10.85 -20.05
CA SER A 25 2.49 -10.57 -18.63
C SER A 25 1.21 -11.24 -18.11
N HIS A 26 1.29 -11.78 -16.90
CA HIS A 26 0.24 -12.42 -16.14
C HIS A 26 -0.56 -11.41 -15.33
N LEU A 27 0.08 -10.33 -14.85
CA LEU A 27 -0.57 -9.32 -14.02
C LEU A 27 -1.15 -8.17 -14.84
N THR A 28 -0.53 -7.83 -15.97
CA THR A 28 -0.88 -6.60 -16.71
C THR A 28 -1.07 -6.88 -18.20
N ARG A 29 -1.63 -5.91 -18.91
CA ARG A 29 -1.84 -5.98 -20.36
C ARG A 29 -0.95 -4.96 -21.05
N PRO A 30 0.33 -5.30 -21.30
CA PRO A 30 1.27 -4.34 -21.81
C PRO A 30 0.88 -3.85 -23.21
N THR A 31 0.96 -2.55 -23.42
CA THR A 31 0.61 -1.90 -24.69
C THR A 31 1.80 -1.93 -25.66
N GLN A 32 1.55 -1.66 -26.94
CA GLN A 32 2.63 -1.54 -27.92
C GLN A 32 3.60 -0.40 -27.58
N GLN A 33 3.09 0.67 -26.94
CA GLN A 33 3.92 1.81 -26.53
C GLN A 33 4.96 1.40 -25.47
N TRP A 34 4.63 0.45 -24.60
CA TRP A 34 5.58 -0.05 -23.60
C TRP A 34 6.72 -0.82 -24.25
N GLY A 35 6.45 -1.60 -25.30
CA GLY A 35 7.47 -2.32 -26.07
C GLY A 35 8.41 -1.40 -26.87
N LEU A 36 8.07 -0.12 -27.05
CA LEU A 36 8.98 0.87 -27.63
C LEU A 36 10.01 1.37 -26.62
N ALA A 37 9.69 1.28 -25.32
CA ALA A 37 10.55 1.69 -24.23
C ALA A 37 11.58 0.62 -23.80
N GLY A 38 11.71 -0.47 -24.57
CA GLY A 38 12.61 -1.57 -24.26
C GLY A 38 12.09 -2.51 -23.17
N THR A 39 12.97 -3.36 -22.64
CA THR A 39 12.66 -4.27 -21.54
C THR A 39 12.90 -3.59 -20.19
N PRO A 40 12.03 -3.83 -19.18
CA PRO A 40 12.34 -3.45 -17.81
C PRO A 40 13.71 -3.99 -17.37
N HIS A 41 14.44 -3.19 -16.61
CA HIS A 41 15.79 -3.52 -16.15
C HIS A 41 16.09 -2.77 -14.85
N GLY A 42 17.23 -3.09 -14.21
CA GLY A 42 17.71 -2.40 -13.02
C GLY A 42 17.14 -2.92 -11.70
N ILE A 43 16.16 -3.82 -11.74
CA ILE A 43 15.66 -4.51 -10.55
C ILE A 43 15.74 -6.03 -10.74
N SER A 44 16.03 -6.74 -9.65
CA SER A 44 16.02 -8.20 -9.57
C SER A 44 15.44 -8.63 -8.24
N MET A 45 14.96 -9.87 -8.15
CA MET A 45 14.44 -10.41 -6.90
C MET A 45 15.24 -11.64 -6.48
N VAL A 46 15.68 -11.63 -5.21
CA VAL A 46 16.55 -12.64 -4.62
C VAL A 46 15.89 -13.26 -3.39
N PRO A 47 16.14 -14.54 -3.08
CA PRO A 47 15.63 -15.14 -1.86
C PRO A 47 16.28 -14.46 -0.64
N MET A 48 15.47 -14.21 0.37
CA MET A 48 15.91 -13.71 1.67
C MET A 48 16.72 -14.79 2.40
N ASP A 49 17.78 -14.38 3.09
CA ASP A 49 18.59 -15.32 3.87
C ASP A 49 17.88 -15.80 5.17
N ASP A 50 18.39 -16.88 5.75
CA ASP A 50 17.80 -17.50 6.95
C ASP A 50 17.87 -16.59 8.20
N TYR A 51 18.78 -15.63 8.25
CA TYR A 51 18.89 -14.70 9.38
C TYR A 51 17.79 -13.65 9.30
N GLU A 52 17.65 -13.01 8.14
CA GLU A 52 16.61 -12.03 7.84
C GLU A 52 15.21 -12.63 7.95
N ARG A 53 15.03 -13.87 7.48
CA ARG A 53 13.79 -14.62 7.64
C ARG A 53 13.44 -14.80 9.12
N ARG A 54 14.39 -15.27 9.94
CA ARG A 54 14.15 -15.47 11.39
C ARG A 54 13.86 -14.17 12.13
N ARG A 55 14.47 -13.06 11.70
CA ARG A 55 14.28 -11.72 12.28
C ARG A 55 12.81 -11.27 12.20
N LYS A 56 12.06 -11.70 11.18
CA LYS A 56 10.64 -11.37 11.07
C LYS A 56 9.75 -11.94 12.17
N GLY A 57 10.14 -13.06 12.77
CA GLY A 57 9.43 -13.60 13.93
C GLY A 57 8.05 -14.22 13.64
N TYR A 58 7.56 -14.22 12.40
CA TYR A 58 6.28 -14.88 12.07
C TYR A 58 6.32 -15.66 10.74
N THR A 59 7.51 -16.04 10.29
CA THR A 59 7.68 -16.84 9.07
C THR A 59 7.28 -18.28 9.29
N ARG A 60 6.58 -18.89 8.33
CA ARG A 60 6.09 -20.27 8.44
C ARG A 60 6.91 -21.24 7.59
N ASP A 61 6.76 -22.53 7.87
CA ASP A 61 7.35 -23.58 7.06
C ASP A 61 6.65 -23.67 5.69
N GLY A 62 7.44 -23.85 4.63
CA GLY A 62 6.96 -23.85 3.25
C GLY A 62 6.84 -22.46 2.61
N GLU A 63 7.02 -21.38 3.37
CA GLU A 63 7.10 -20.03 2.81
C GLU A 63 8.49 -19.71 2.24
N GLN A 64 8.52 -18.96 1.13
CA GLN A 64 9.73 -18.44 0.52
C GLN A 64 9.69 -16.91 0.61
N TRP A 65 10.65 -16.34 1.31
CA TRP A 65 10.76 -14.89 1.48
C TRP A 65 11.73 -14.32 0.46
N TRP A 66 11.39 -13.17 -0.10
CA TRP A 66 12.12 -12.55 -1.20
C TRP A 66 12.40 -11.08 -0.91
N ASN A 67 13.52 -10.58 -1.45
CA ASN A 67 13.91 -9.19 -1.47
C ASN A 67 14.11 -8.72 -2.90
N VAL A 68 13.68 -7.49 -3.18
CA VAL A 68 14.04 -6.77 -4.39
C VAL A 68 15.42 -6.14 -4.18
N GLU A 69 16.28 -6.27 -5.18
CA GLU A 69 17.58 -5.62 -5.25
C GLU A 69 17.62 -4.66 -6.42
N HIS A 70 18.21 -3.49 -6.19
CA HIS A 70 18.39 -2.47 -7.20
C HIS A 70 19.84 -2.48 -7.72
N SER A 71 19.99 -2.49 -9.05
CA SER A 71 21.30 -2.37 -9.69
C SER A 71 21.93 -0.99 -9.41
N ILE A 72 23.24 -0.87 -9.64
CA ILE A 72 23.95 0.41 -9.49
C ILE A 72 23.33 1.50 -10.38
N ASP A 73 22.94 1.15 -11.62
CA ASP A 73 22.30 2.10 -12.52
C ASP A 73 20.91 2.51 -12.03
N TYR A 74 20.14 1.57 -11.47
CA TYR A 74 18.85 1.88 -10.86
C TYR A 74 19.01 2.79 -9.65
N LYS A 75 20.01 2.54 -8.78
CA LYS A 75 20.35 3.43 -7.66
C LYS A 75 20.75 4.83 -8.15
N ARG A 76 21.47 4.96 -9.27
CA ARG A 76 21.80 6.26 -9.88
C ARG A 76 20.53 6.99 -10.34
N THR A 77 19.60 6.28 -10.97
CA THR A 77 18.30 6.83 -11.38
C THR A 77 17.44 7.22 -10.19
N GLN A 78 17.43 6.41 -9.12
CA GLN A 78 16.75 6.72 -7.86
C GLN A 78 17.24 8.04 -7.29
N LEU A 79 18.54 8.31 -7.37
CA LEU A 79 19.10 9.56 -6.87
C LEU A 79 18.63 10.78 -7.67
N LYS A 80 18.58 10.66 -9.01
CA LYS A 80 17.97 11.69 -9.88
C LYS A 80 16.50 11.91 -9.53
N PHE A 81 15.76 10.83 -9.29
CA PHE A 81 14.35 10.88 -8.87
C PHE A 81 14.17 11.62 -7.55
N LEU A 82 14.95 11.29 -6.52
CA LEU A 82 14.85 11.94 -5.21
C LEU A 82 15.11 13.45 -5.33
N ASN A 83 16.10 13.86 -6.13
CA ASN A 83 16.31 15.28 -6.41
C ASN A 83 15.10 15.92 -7.11
N CYS A 84 14.53 15.27 -8.12
CA CYS A 84 13.32 15.77 -8.80
C CYS A 84 12.15 15.97 -7.84
N VAL A 85 11.95 15.03 -6.89
CA VAL A 85 10.89 15.13 -5.89
C VAL A 85 11.18 16.24 -4.90
N THR A 86 12.41 16.42 -4.43
CA THR A 86 12.73 17.50 -3.49
C THR A 86 12.54 18.87 -4.13
N LEU A 87 12.90 19.02 -5.40
CA LEU A 87 12.67 20.26 -6.16
C LEU A 87 11.18 20.52 -6.43
N SER A 88 10.30 19.52 -6.23
CA SER A 88 8.85 19.63 -6.47
C SER A 88 8.47 20.05 -7.90
N GLU A 89 9.33 19.75 -8.89
CA GLU A 89 9.13 20.12 -10.30
C GLU A 89 8.59 18.94 -11.12
N PRO A 90 7.31 18.97 -11.56
CA PRO A 90 6.73 17.87 -12.33
C PRO A 90 7.42 17.65 -13.68
N SER A 91 7.90 18.71 -14.32
CA SER A 91 8.58 18.66 -15.62
C SER A 91 9.85 17.79 -15.58
N ALA A 92 10.62 17.89 -14.50
CA ALA A 92 11.82 17.10 -14.26
C ALA A 92 11.50 15.60 -14.10
N LEU A 93 10.40 15.25 -13.43
CA LEU A 93 9.94 13.86 -13.33
C LEU A 93 9.56 13.29 -14.70
N PHE A 94 8.88 14.06 -15.55
CA PHE A 94 8.56 13.64 -16.92
C PHE A 94 9.80 13.50 -17.81
N ALA A 95 10.80 14.38 -17.64
CA ALA A 95 12.09 14.25 -18.31
C ALA A 95 12.79 12.95 -17.89
N LEU A 96 12.86 12.67 -16.58
CA LEU A 96 13.42 11.44 -16.05
C LEU A 96 12.66 10.20 -16.55
N TYR A 97 11.34 10.25 -16.67
CA TYR A 97 10.56 9.15 -17.24
C TYR A 97 10.86 8.90 -18.73
N ARG A 98 11.17 9.94 -19.50
CA ARG A 98 11.54 9.78 -20.92
C ARG A 98 12.88 9.05 -21.08
N SER A 99 13.86 9.37 -20.23
CA SER A 99 15.18 8.72 -20.24
C SER A 99 15.16 7.34 -19.55
N GLU A 100 14.45 7.23 -18.43
CA GLU A 100 14.40 6.06 -17.55
C GLU A 100 12.96 5.52 -17.41
N PRO A 101 12.40 4.94 -18.48
CA PRO A 101 10.99 4.55 -18.58
C PRO A 101 10.51 3.47 -17.61
N TRP A 102 11.44 2.80 -16.92
CA TRP A 102 11.18 1.65 -16.06
C TRP A 102 11.51 1.91 -14.58
N HIS A 103 11.87 3.14 -14.22
CA HIS A 103 12.07 3.52 -12.83
C HIS A 103 10.73 3.58 -12.07
N ILE A 104 10.56 2.69 -11.10
CA ILE A 104 9.26 2.41 -10.49
C ILE A 104 8.73 3.61 -9.71
N ASP A 105 9.56 4.24 -8.89
CA ASP A 105 9.12 5.36 -8.06
C ASP A 105 8.71 6.57 -8.91
N THR A 106 9.40 6.79 -10.04
CA THR A 106 9.01 7.81 -11.03
C THR A 106 7.65 7.48 -11.64
N LEU A 107 7.42 6.23 -12.05
CA LEU A 107 6.12 5.80 -12.58
C LEU A 107 5.00 6.00 -11.56
N LEU A 108 5.22 5.61 -10.30
CA LEU A 108 4.24 5.74 -9.22
C LEU A 108 3.98 7.20 -8.84
N GLN A 109 5.00 8.05 -8.83
CA GLN A 109 4.88 9.48 -8.55
C GLN A 109 4.14 10.21 -9.68
N ILE A 110 4.47 9.94 -10.95
CA ILE A 110 3.72 10.49 -12.09
C ILE A 110 2.28 9.98 -12.09
N GLY A 111 2.06 8.71 -11.77
CA GLY A 111 0.71 8.16 -11.62
C GLY A 111 -0.14 8.91 -10.59
N GLU A 112 0.47 9.33 -9.48
CA GLU A 112 -0.21 10.19 -8.49
C GLU A 112 -0.52 11.58 -9.04
N ILE A 113 0.42 12.21 -9.77
CA ILE A 113 0.19 13.51 -10.42
C ILE A 113 -0.98 13.41 -11.42
N MET A 114 -1.02 12.37 -12.25
CA MET A 114 -2.12 12.13 -13.18
C MET A 114 -3.46 11.92 -12.45
N LYS A 115 -3.45 11.23 -11.30
CA LYS A 115 -4.64 11.06 -10.46
C LYS A 115 -5.15 12.42 -9.96
N HIS A 116 -4.26 13.32 -9.52
CA HIS A 116 -4.62 14.67 -9.08
C HIS A 116 -5.14 15.56 -10.22
N GLN A 117 -4.69 15.33 -11.45
CA GLN A 117 -5.21 16.00 -12.65
C GLN A 117 -6.53 15.38 -13.17
N GLU A 118 -7.13 14.44 -12.43
CA GLU A 118 -8.32 13.68 -12.82
C GLU A 118 -8.16 12.83 -14.09
N GLU A 119 -6.91 12.61 -14.53
CA GLU A 119 -6.53 11.75 -15.66
C GLU A 119 -6.37 10.28 -15.19
N LEU A 120 -7.48 9.72 -14.71
CA LEU A 120 -7.52 8.43 -14.00
C LEU A 120 -7.07 7.24 -14.84
N SER A 121 -7.32 7.28 -16.15
CA SER A 121 -6.92 6.23 -17.08
C SER A 121 -5.39 6.20 -17.23
N GLN A 122 -4.76 7.37 -17.35
CA GLN A 122 -3.31 7.49 -17.43
C GLN A 122 -2.67 7.12 -16.10
N ALA A 123 -3.24 7.56 -14.98
CA ALA A 123 -2.80 7.16 -13.65
C ALA A 123 -2.78 5.63 -13.47
N ALA A 124 -3.82 4.95 -13.94
CA ALA A 124 -3.89 3.49 -13.91
C ALA A 124 -2.82 2.85 -14.81
N GLU A 125 -2.55 3.41 -15.99
CA GLU A 125 -1.51 2.92 -16.90
C GLU A 125 -0.11 2.98 -16.28
N PHE A 126 0.24 4.08 -15.62
CA PHE A 126 1.52 4.20 -14.92
C PHE A 126 1.68 3.17 -13.79
N VAL A 127 0.61 2.90 -13.03
CA VAL A 127 0.61 1.87 -11.99
C VAL A 127 0.72 0.46 -12.60
N GLU A 128 -0.01 0.17 -13.68
CA GLU A 128 0.12 -1.10 -14.40
C GLU A 128 1.54 -1.27 -14.96
N ARG A 129 2.17 -0.21 -15.45
CA ARG A 129 3.54 -0.24 -15.93
C ARG A 129 4.56 -0.54 -14.83
N ALA A 130 4.36 -0.02 -13.62
CA ALA A 130 5.18 -0.35 -12.45
C ALA A 130 5.05 -1.84 -12.08
N ILE A 131 3.82 -2.38 -12.08
CA ILE A 131 3.58 -3.81 -11.84
C ILE A 131 4.25 -4.67 -12.91
N TYR A 132 4.19 -4.23 -14.18
CA TYR A 132 4.87 -4.92 -15.28
C TYR A 132 6.38 -4.96 -15.09
N ALA A 133 7.01 -3.87 -14.63
CA ALA A 133 8.43 -3.84 -14.35
C ALA A 133 8.83 -4.87 -13.27
N PHE A 134 8.05 -4.96 -12.18
CA PHE A 134 8.25 -5.97 -11.16
C PHE A 134 8.08 -7.39 -11.68
N GLU A 135 7.06 -7.65 -12.51
CA GLU A 135 6.82 -8.99 -13.05
C GLU A 135 8.01 -9.52 -13.85
N HIS A 136 8.73 -8.65 -14.56
CA HIS A 136 9.97 -9.02 -15.26
C HIS A 136 11.14 -9.34 -14.33
N ALA A 137 11.12 -8.84 -13.09
CA ALA A 137 12.14 -9.12 -12.09
C ALA A 137 11.88 -10.40 -11.31
N PHE A 138 10.70 -11.01 -11.44
CA PHE A 138 10.34 -12.21 -10.69
C PHE A 138 11.14 -13.43 -11.19
N PRO A 139 11.89 -14.12 -10.32
CA PRO A 139 12.49 -15.39 -10.67
C PRO A 139 11.39 -16.45 -10.84
N VAL A 140 11.70 -17.53 -11.57
CA VAL A 140 10.74 -18.64 -11.81
C VAL A 140 10.20 -19.25 -10.51
N ALA A 141 11.01 -19.21 -9.44
CA ALA A 141 10.62 -19.72 -8.13
C ALA A 141 9.71 -18.76 -7.33
N PHE A 142 9.58 -17.50 -7.75
CA PHE A 142 8.62 -16.57 -7.18
C PHE A 142 7.23 -16.84 -7.76
N ASP A 143 6.50 -17.75 -7.13
CA ASP A 143 5.16 -18.12 -7.55
C ASP A 143 4.13 -17.16 -6.94
N ILE A 144 3.53 -16.32 -7.79
CA ILE A 144 2.43 -15.41 -7.45
C ILE A 144 1.07 -16.12 -7.34
N THR A 145 0.96 -17.36 -7.83
CA THR A 145 -0.28 -18.14 -7.85
C THR A 145 -0.39 -19.11 -6.69
N GLY A 146 0.72 -19.69 -6.26
CA GLY A 146 0.79 -20.66 -5.16
C GLY A 146 0.65 -20.06 -3.76
N GLY A 147 0.86 -18.75 -3.60
CA GLY A 147 0.62 -18.05 -2.34
C GLY A 147 1.60 -18.40 -1.22
N SER A 148 2.79 -18.92 -1.54
CA SER A 148 3.89 -19.19 -0.59
C SER A 148 5.02 -18.16 -0.65
N SER A 149 5.01 -17.29 -1.67
CA SER A 149 6.00 -16.23 -1.84
C SER A 149 5.66 -15.00 -0.98
N ARG A 150 6.64 -14.50 -0.23
CA ARG A 150 6.51 -13.38 0.71
C ARG A 150 7.50 -12.27 0.40
N LEU A 151 7.17 -11.03 0.77
CA LEU A 151 8.09 -9.90 0.72
C LEU A 151 8.11 -9.14 2.05
N ASP A 152 9.28 -8.65 2.42
CA ASP A 152 9.48 -7.82 3.61
C ASP A 152 9.20 -6.34 3.31
N PHE A 153 8.09 -5.81 3.85
CA PHE A 153 7.73 -4.40 3.70
C PHE A 153 8.65 -3.41 4.42
N ASP A 154 9.46 -3.86 5.38
CA ASP A 154 10.40 -2.98 6.10
C ASP A 154 11.55 -2.52 5.19
N ARG A 155 11.76 -3.15 4.03
CA ARG A 155 12.74 -2.74 3.01
C ARG A 155 12.16 -1.79 1.98
N ILE A 156 12.80 -0.65 1.75
CA ILE A 156 12.36 0.36 0.77
C ILE A 156 12.24 -0.20 -0.65
N GLU A 157 13.08 -1.17 -1.02
CA GLU A 157 13.09 -1.79 -2.34
C GLU A 157 11.81 -2.60 -2.61
N ASN A 158 11.19 -3.15 -1.55
CA ASN A 158 9.99 -3.96 -1.66
C ASN A 158 8.70 -3.12 -1.64
N ARG A 159 8.70 -1.96 -0.97
CA ARG A 159 7.49 -1.13 -0.73
C ARG A 159 6.77 -0.69 -2.01
N PRO A 160 7.46 -0.30 -3.10
CA PRO A 160 6.79 0.15 -4.30
C PRO A 160 5.88 -0.92 -4.92
N LEU A 161 6.17 -2.22 -4.74
CA LEU A 161 5.29 -3.30 -5.19
C LEU A 161 3.97 -3.30 -4.40
N PHE A 162 4.03 -3.17 -3.08
CA PHE A 162 2.82 -3.08 -2.25
C PHE A 162 1.98 -1.84 -2.60
N LEU A 163 2.63 -0.70 -2.81
CA LEU A 163 1.97 0.54 -3.22
C LEU A 163 1.31 0.41 -4.60
N ALA A 164 2.02 -0.14 -5.58
CA ALA A 164 1.52 -0.35 -6.92
C ALA A 164 0.28 -1.27 -6.91
N LEU A 165 0.35 -2.40 -6.21
CA LEU A 165 -0.77 -3.33 -6.06
C LEU A 165 -1.96 -2.68 -5.34
N HIS A 166 -1.75 -1.93 -4.25
CA HIS A 166 -2.82 -1.23 -3.53
C HIS A 166 -3.52 -0.21 -4.46
N ARG A 167 -2.76 0.64 -5.15
CA ARG A 167 -3.30 1.62 -6.10
C ARG A 167 -4.06 0.94 -7.24
N HIS A 168 -3.56 -0.20 -7.71
CA HIS A 168 -4.23 -0.98 -8.75
C HIS A 168 -5.56 -1.57 -8.27
N VAL A 169 -5.62 -2.15 -7.05
CA VAL A 169 -6.88 -2.61 -6.42
C VAL A 169 -7.89 -1.46 -6.34
N SER A 170 -7.44 -0.27 -5.91
CA SER A 170 -8.29 0.93 -5.83
C SER A 170 -8.86 1.34 -7.20
N SER A 171 -8.01 1.33 -8.24
CA SER A 171 -8.41 1.62 -9.61
C SER A 171 -9.42 0.60 -10.15
N LEU A 172 -9.17 -0.69 -9.95
CA LEU A 172 -10.08 -1.77 -10.37
C LEU A 172 -11.44 -1.72 -9.66
N SER A 173 -11.44 -1.43 -8.35
CA SER A 173 -12.68 -1.26 -7.58
C SER A 173 -13.54 -0.11 -8.11
N ARG A 174 -12.92 1.02 -8.51
CA ARG A 174 -13.61 2.17 -9.13
C ARG A 174 -14.16 1.85 -10.52
N ARG A 175 -13.43 1.05 -11.31
CA ARG A 175 -13.86 0.58 -12.64
C ARG A 175 -14.97 -0.46 -12.60
N GLY A 176 -15.35 -0.94 -11.41
CA GLY A 176 -16.40 -1.93 -11.26
C GLY A 176 -16.00 -3.33 -11.71
N THR A 177 -14.72 -3.71 -11.59
CA THR A 177 -14.22 -5.06 -11.90
C THR A 177 -13.89 -5.82 -10.60
N PRO A 178 -14.90 -6.19 -9.78
CA PRO A 178 -14.69 -6.71 -8.42
C PRO A 178 -13.92 -8.01 -8.40
N ARG A 179 -14.08 -8.88 -9.42
CA ARG A 179 -13.35 -10.14 -9.48
C ARG A 179 -11.85 -9.91 -9.63
N THR A 180 -11.45 -9.05 -10.57
CA THR A 180 -10.03 -8.72 -10.75
C THR A 180 -9.48 -7.99 -9.54
N ALA A 181 -10.24 -7.04 -8.99
CA ALA A 181 -9.86 -6.33 -7.77
C ALA A 181 -9.61 -7.31 -6.60
N PHE A 182 -10.46 -8.33 -6.45
CA PHE A 182 -10.30 -9.38 -5.45
C PHE A 182 -9.00 -10.16 -5.63
N GLU A 183 -8.68 -10.61 -6.84
CA GLU A 183 -7.44 -11.38 -7.09
C GLU A 183 -6.19 -10.55 -6.76
N PHE A 184 -6.20 -9.24 -7.09
CA PHE A 184 -5.10 -8.34 -6.74
C PHE A 184 -5.04 -8.00 -5.25
N ALA A 185 -6.19 -7.84 -4.58
CA ALA A 185 -6.23 -7.68 -3.12
C ALA A 185 -5.71 -8.94 -2.42
N ARG A 186 -6.03 -10.13 -2.95
CA ARG A 186 -5.52 -11.40 -2.46
C ARG A 186 -4.01 -11.54 -2.69
N LEU A 187 -3.51 -11.11 -3.85
CA LEU A 187 -2.07 -11.06 -4.12
C LEU A 187 -1.36 -10.12 -3.14
N LEU A 188 -1.87 -8.91 -2.93
CA LEU A 188 -1.34 -7.95 -1.97
C LEU A 188 -1.30 -8.53 -0.54
N PHE A 189 -2.38 -9.19 -0.13
CA PHE A 189 -2.45 -9.87 1.17
C PHE A 189 -1.46 -11.03 1.27
N ALA A 190 -1.25 -11.78 0.18
CA ALA A 190 -0.35 -12.93 0.16
C ALA A 190 1.14 -12.55 0.31
N LEU A 191 1.52 -11.29 0.04
CA LEU A 191 2.91 -10.84 0.19
C LEU A 191 3.35 -10.80 1.66
N ASP A 192 2.46 -10.37 2.56
CA ASP A 192 2.65 -10.43 4.01
C ASP A 192 1.30 -10.56 4.73
N PRO A 193 0.76 -11.80 4.86
CA PRO A 193 -0.57 -12.02 5.44
C PRO A 193 -0.69 -11.64 6.92
N ILE A 194 0.43 -11.70 7.64
CA ILE A 194 0.46 -11.45 9.09
C ILE A 194 0.64 -9.97 9.36
N GLY A 195 1.61 -9.33 8.71
CA GLY A 195 1.86 -7.89 8.85
C GLY A 195 0.80 -7.02 8.19
N ASP A 196 0.24 -7.46 7.06
CA ASP A 196 -0.70 -6.74 6.19
C ASP A 196 -0.47 -5.21 6.14
N PRO A 197 0.73 -4.75 5.73
CA PRO A 197 1.13 -3.35 5.87
C PRO A 197 0.24 -2.40 5.07
N HIS A 198 -0.37 -2.84 3.98
CA HIS A 198 -1.27 -2.01 3.18
C HIS A 198 -2.75 -2.22 3.49
N GLY A 199 -3.09 -3.04 4.49
CA GLY A 199 -4.47 -3.30 4.89
C GLY A 199 -5.29 -3.98 3.78
N ALA A 200 -4.72 -4.94 3.07
CA ALA A 200 -5.41 -5.72 2.06
C ALA A 200 -6.63 -6.47 2.63
N ALA A 201 -6.59 -6.84 3.92
CA ALA A 201 -7.73 -7.43 4.62
C ALA A 201 -8.99 -6.54 4.57
N PHE A 202 -8.84 -5.21 4.52
CA PHE A 202 -9.95 -4.25 4.43
C PHE A 202 -10.54 -4.11 3.01
N TYR A 203 -9.90 -4.73 2.02
CA TYR A 203 -10.48 -4.92 0.68
C TYR A 203 -11.16 -6.28 0.57
N LEU A 204 -10.53 -7.31 1.13
CA LEU A 204 -10.99 -8.70 1.04
C LEU A 204 -12.32 -8.92 1.77
N ASP A 205 -12.60 -8.12 2.81
CA ASP A 205 -13.86 -8.16 3.54
C ASP A 205 -15.08 -7.95 2.64
N TYR A 206 -15.12 -6.96 1.75
CA TYR A 206 -16.28 -6.71 0.88
C TYR A 206 -16.10 -7.30 -0.53
N LEU A 207 -14.86 -7.37 -1.04
CA LEU A 207 -14.60 -7.88 -2.38
C LEU A 207 -14.90 -9.37 -2.49
N SER A 208 -14.69 -10.14 -1.42
CA SER A 208 -15.01 -11.58 -1.41
C SER A 208 -16.48 -11.84 -1.75
N ALA A 209 -17.42 -11.16 -1.10
CA ALA A 209 -18.83 -11.24 -1.41
C ALA A 209 -19.12 -10.71 -2.83
N LYS A 210 -18.63 -9.51 -3.16
CA LYS A 210 -18.90 -8.86 -4.46
C LYS A 210 -18.33 -9.62 -5.66
N ALA A 211 -17.25 -10.37 -5.48
CA ALA A 211 -16.60 -11.19 -6.50
C ALA A 211 -17.11 -12.63 -6.56
N GLY A 212 -18.06 -13.01 -5.68
CA GLY A 212 -18.55 -14.38 -5.58
C GLY A 212 -17.54 -15.37 -5.01
N MET A 213 -16.56 -14.90 -4.23
CA MET A 213 -15.50 -15.68 -3.60
C MET A 213 -15.82 -16.02 -2.14
N GLY A 214 -17.10 -16.34 -1.88
CA GLY A 214 -17.59 -16.62 -0.53
C GLY A 214 -16.97 -17.86 0.10
N GLN A 215 -16.72 -18.93 -0.67
CA GLN A 215 -16.10 -20.14 -0.12
C GLN A 215 -14.68 -19.86 0.39
N TRP A 216 -13.85 -19.22 -0.43
CA TRP A 216 -12.50 -18.81 -0.04
C TRP A 216 -12.50 -17.98 1.25
N PHE A 217 -13.48 -17.06 1.39
CA PHE A 217 -13.60 -16.23 2.57
C PHE A 217 -13.90 -17.06 3.84
N LEU A 218 -14.85 -18.00 3.75
CA LEU A 218 -15.18 -18.89 4.87
C LEU A 218 -14.01 -19.81 5.23
N ASP A 219 -13.29 -20.33 4.24
CA ASP A 219 -12.10 -21.17 4.45
C ASP A 219 -11.03 -20.38 5.22
N VAL A 220 -10.74 -19.15 4.81
CA VAL A 220 -9.79 -18.27 5.50
C VAL A 220 -10.28 -17.91 6.91
N TRP A 221 -11.55 -17.57 7.09
CA TRP A 221 -12.14 -17.27 8.40
C TRP A 221 -12.00 -18.43 9.40
N ASN A 222 -12.18 -19.66 8.92
CA ASN A 222 -12.11 -20.87 9.73
C ASN A 222 -10.67 -21.27 10.04
N LEU A 223 -9.73 -21.09 9.10
CA LEU A 223 -8.31 -21.40 9.28
C LEU A 223 -7.59 -20.39 10.17
N TRP A 224 -8.08 -19.15 10.26
CA TRP A 224 -7.37 -18.06 10.92
C TRP A 224 -6.93 -18.30 12.37
N PRO A 225 -7.75 -18.92 13.26
CA PRO A 225 -7.32 -19.21 14.63
C PRO A 225 -6.07 -20.08 14.70
N GLU A 226 -5.95 -21.07 13.82
CA GLU A 226 -4.77 -21.96 13.77
C GLU A 226 -3.53 -21.16 13.38
N VAL A 227 -3.66 -20.30 12.36
CA VAL A 227 -2.59 -19.38 11.94
C VAL A 227 -2.17 -18.45 13.08
N ARG A 228 -3.14 -17.98 13.88
CA ARG A 228 -2.89 -17.08 15.02
C ARG A 228 -2.22 -17.80 16.19
N GLU A 229 -2.61 -19.04 16.46
CA GLU A 229 -2.01 -19.85 17.52
C GLU A 229 -0.53 -20.17 17.22
N GLU A 230 -0.22 -20.49 15.96
CA GLU A 230 1.16 -20.75 15.50
C GLU A 230 2.10 -19.57 15.80
N ILE A 231 1.62 -18.33 15.67
CA ILE A 231 2.44 -17.13 15.88
C ILE A 231 2.32 -16.54 17.29
N ALA A 232 1.32 -16.93 18.08
CA ALA A 232 0.98 -16.30 19.36
C ALA A 232 2.12 -16.35 20.39
N ASN A 233 2.95 -17.39 20.33
CA ASN A 233 4.05 -17.60 21.27
C ASN A 233 5.36 -16.94 20.84
N ASN A 234 5.41 -16.29 19.67
CA ASN A 234 6.63 -15.68 19.19
C ASN A 234 6.76 -14.22 19.68
N PRO A 235 7.68 -13.91 20.61
CA PRO A 235 7.84 -12.55 21.12
C PRO A 235 8.36 -11.56 20.07
N LEU A 236 8.90 -12.06 18.94
CA LEU A 236 9.37 -11.26 17.81
C LEU A 236 8.26 -11.00 16.77
N ALA A 237 7.12 -11.70 16.86
CA ALA A 237 6.03 -11.45 15.94
C ALA A 237 5.39 -10.09 16.23
N SER A 238 5.38 -9.20 15.23
CA SER A 238 4.41 -8.12 15.24
C SER A 238 3.03 -8.78 15.36
N HIS A 239 2.23 -8.38 16.34
CA HIS A 239 0.86 -8.90 16.52
C HIS A 239 -0.04 -8.26 15.46
N GLY A 240 0.29 -8.50 14.19
CA GLY A 240 -0.34 -7.90 13.03
C GLY A 240 -1.83 -8.23 12.94
N ILE A 241 -2.45 -7.87 11.83
CA ILE A 241 -3.92 -7.79 11.76
C ILE A 241 -4.58 -9.13 12.12
N ASP A 242 -5.58 -9.12 13.01
CA ASP A 242 -6.46 -10.27 13.23
C ASP A 242 -7.76 -10.08 12.45
N ILE A 243 -7.98 -10.86 11.38
CA ILE A 243 -9.19 -10.71 10.58
C ILE A 243 -10.47 -10.98 11.37
N ARG A 244 -10.42 -11.79 12.45
CA ARG A 244 -11.59 -12.03 13.31
C ARG A 244 -11.96 -10.82 14.17
N CYS A 245 -11.01 -9.91 14.38
CA CYS A 245 -11.25 -8.64 15.07
C CYS A 245 -11.73 -7.54 14.12
N ILE A 246 -11.74 -7.75 12.79
CA ILE A 246 -12.14 -6.74 11.81
C ILE A 246 -13.68 -6.79 11.63
N PRO A 247 -14.41 -5.69 11.89
CA PRO A 247 -15.86 -5.66 11.76
C PRO A 247 -16.37 -6.11 10.37
N GLY A 248 -15.73 -5.63 9.31
CA GLY A 248 -16.13 -5.96 7.93
C GLY A 248 -16.13 -7.46 7.63
N TRP A 249 -15.19 -8.22 8.21
CA TRP A 249 -15.13 -9.67 8.02
C TRP A 249 -16.30 -10.38 8.73
N ALA A 250 -16.65 -9.98 9.95
CA ALA A 250 -17.78 -10.57 10.66
C ALA A 250 -19.11 -10.33 9.92
N TYR A 251 -19.33 -9.11 9.42
CA TYR A 251 -20.54 -8.78 8.65
C TYR A 251 -20.59 -9.50 7.29
N THR A 252 -19.48 -9.55 6.55
CA THR A 252 -19.46 -10.27 5.27
C THR A 252 -19.58 -11.78 5.45
N ARG A 253 -19.06 -12.36 6.54
CA ARG A 253 -19.32 -13.78 6.86
C ARG A 253 -20.81 -14.08 6.86
N ALA A 254 -21.59 -13.28 7.60
CA ALA A 254 -23.03 -13.47 7.68
C ALA A 254 -23.70 -13.33 6.31
N LEU A 255 -23.31 -12.33 5.52
CA LEU A 255 -23.81 -12.10 4.16
C LEU A 255 -23.53 -13.29 3.23
N ILE A 256 -22.30 -13.82 3.26
CA ILE A 256 -21.91 -14.96 2.43
C ILE A 256 -22.70 -16.22 2.81
N LEU A 257 -22.88 -16.47 4.11
CA LEU A 257 -23.69 -17.60 4.59
C LEU A 257 -25.14 -17.46 4.11
N TYR A 258 -25.70 -16.25 4.18
CA TYR A 258 -27.04 -15.95 3.69
C TYR A 258 -27.19 -16.28 2.19
N ASP A 259 -26.25 -15.79 1.37
CA ASP A 259 -26.22 -16.04 -0.07
C ASP A 259 -26.02 -17.53 -0.43
N GLN A 260 -25.29 -18.29 0.39
CA GLN A 260 -25.14 -19.74 0.24
C GLN A 260 -26.40 -20.50 0.60
N GLU A 261 -27.08 -20.11 1.68
CA GLU A 261 -28.37 -20.66 2.09
C GLU A 261 -29.46 -20.38 1.06
N MET A 262 -29.51 -19.18 0.47
CA MET A 262 -30.47 -18.82 -0.59
C MET A 262 -30.42 -19.77 -1.80
N LYS A 263 -29.27 -20.41 -2.06
CA LYS A 263 -29.10 -21.39 -3.13
C LYS A 263 -29.65 -22.77 -2.77
N LYS A 264 -29.87 -23.06 -1.48
CA LYS A 264 -30.43 -24.31 -0.96
C LYS A 264 -31.96 -24.20 -0.95
N ARG A 265 -32.67 -25.28 -1.32
CA ARG A 265 -34.14 -25.29 -1.28
C ARG A 265 -34.64 -25.35 0.17
N GLY A 266 -35.56 -24.47 0.55
CA GLY A 266 -36.20 -24.47 1.86
C GLY A 266 -35.32 -23.94 2.99
N ALA A 267 -34.34 -23.09 2.69
CA ALA A 267 -33.48 -22.50 3.71
C ALA A 267 -34.26 -21.60 4.68
N THR A 268 -33.98 -21.75 5.98
CA THR A 268 -34.59 -20.95 7.06
C THR A 268 -33.76 -19.72 7.45
N HIS A 269 -32.55 -19.59 6.90
CA HIS A 269 -31.58 -18.55 7.23
C HIS A 269 -31.15 -18.49 8.70
N GLU A 270 -31.23 -19.63 9.40
CA GLU A 270 -30.86 -19.71 10.81
C GLU A 270 -29.36 -19.47 11.02
N GLU A 271 -28.49 -20.12 10.24
CA GLU A 271 -27.04 -20.03 10.41
C GLU A 271 -26.54 -18.61 10.09
N SER A 272 -26.97 -18.04 8.96
CA SER A 272 -26.61 -16.68 8.59
C SER A 272 -27.14 -15.64 9.57
N THR A 273 -28.38 -15.81 10.07
CA THR A 273 -28.96 -14.89 11.05
C THR A 273 -28.24 -14.96 12.38
N VAL A 274 -27.81 -16.15 12.83
CA VAL A 274 -26.94 -16.28 14.02
C VAL A 274 -25.62 -15.54 13.78
N ALA A 275 -24.96 -15.76 12.63
CA ALA A 275 -23.72 -15.07 12.29
C ALA A 275 -23.89 -13.54 12.23
N LEU A 276 -25.03 -13.04 11.75
CA LEU A 276 -25.31 -11.60 11.72
C LEU A 276 -25.54 -11.05 13.14
N LYS A 277 -26.24 -11.79 14.01
CA LYS A 277 -26.40 -11.40 15.42
C LYS A 277 -25.05 -11.33 16.13
N GLU A 278 -24.20 -12.34 15.96
CA GLU A 278 -22.82 -12.35 16.46
C GLU A 278 -22.05 -11.12 16.00
N ALA A 279 -22.11 -10.80 14.70
CA ALA A 279 -21.43 -9.64 14.12
C ALA A 279 -21.93 -8.31 14.71
N ILE A 280 -23.26 -8.13 14.85
CA ILE A 280 -23.84 -6.90 15.41
C ILE A 280 -23.54 -6.75 16.90
N LEU A 281 -23.52 -7.84 17.67
CA LEU A 281 -23.19 -7.79 19.09
C LEU A 281 -21.70 -7.51 19.31
N ALA A 282 -20.82 -8.09 18.48
CA ALA A 282 -19.39 -7.84 18.56
C ALA A 282 -19.03 -6.42 18.11
N PHE A 283 -19.63 -5.94 17.01
CA PHE A 283 -19.29 -4.69 16.33
C PHE A 283 -20.53 -3.82 16.03
N PRO A 284 -21.29 -3.41 17.05
CA PRO A 284 -22.53 -2.63 16.91
C PRO A 284 -22.32 -1.31 16.17
N GLU A 285 -21.13 -0.71 16.27
CA GLU A 285 -20.79 0.54 15.59
C GLU A 285 -20.87 0.51 14.06
N VAL A 286 -20.85 -0.67 13.42
CA VAL A 286 -20.98 -0.80 11.96
C VAL A 286 -22.40 -0.47 11.49
N VAL A 287 -23.41 -0.93 12.24
CA VAL A 287 -24.83 -0.81 11.90
C VAL A 287 -25.21 0.62 11.50
N PRO A 288 -24.97 1.66 12.32
CA PRO A 288 -25.39 3.02 12.00
C PRO A 288 -24.70 3.57 10.74
N TYR A 289 -23.41 3.30 10.52
CA TYR A 289 -22.75 3.69 9.27
C TYR A 289 -23.36 3.00 8.06
N LEU A 290 -23.63 1.70 8.20
CA LEU A 290 -24.13 0.89 7.11
C LEU A 290 -25.53 1.29 6.69
N VAL A 291 -26.45 1.49 7.64
CA VAL A 291 -27.81 1.94 7.33
C VAL A 291 -27.83 3.34 6.74
N ASP A 292 -27.04 4.28 7.27
CA ASP A 292 -26.97 5.65 6.75
C ASP A 292 -26.40 5.64 5.31
N LYS A 293 -25.34 4.87 5.03
CA LYS A 293 -24.73 4.77 3.69
C LYS A 293 -25.58 3.99 2.69
N ALA A 294 -26.30 2.96 3.14
CA ALA A 294 -27.19 2.18 2.30
C ALA A 294 -28.57 2.84 2.09
N GLY A 295 -28.90 3.89 2.85
CA GLY A 295 -30.19 4.58 2.80
C GLY A 295 -31.33 3.77 3.44
N LEU A 296 -31.02 3.04 4.51
CA LEU A 296 -31.97 2.19 5.25
C LEU A 296 -32.44 2.91 6.53
N ASN A 297 -33.63 2.55 7.00
CA ASN A 297 -34.19 3.07 8.24
C ASN A 297 -34.18 2.00 9.33
N LEU A 298 -33.78 2.38 10.54
CA LEU A 298 -33.92 1.57 11.75
C LEU A 298 -35.10 2.07 12.59
N PRO A 299 -35.75 1.20 13.38
CA PRO A 299 -36.67 1.64 14.42
C PRO A 299 -36.01 2.66 15.36
N ALA A 300 -36.76 3.68 15.77
CA ALA A 300 -36.22 4.84 16.50
C ALA A 300 -35.55 4.45 17.83
N ASN A 301 -36.11 3.48 18.54
CA ASN A 301 -35.57 2.91 19.76
C ASN A 301 -34.22 2.23 19.54
N VAL A 302 -34.10 1.43 18.48
CA VAL A 302 -32.84 0.77 18.09
C VAL A 302 -31.79 1.82 17.69
N ARG A 303 -32.15 2.79 16.83
CA ARG A 303 -31.23 3.83 16.36
C ARG A 303 -30.68 4.70 17.49
N ALA A 304 -31.48 4.92 18.54
CA ALA A 304 -31.12 5.71 19.71
C ALA A 304 -30.27 4.94 20.74
N HIS A 305 -30.03 3.64 20.55
CA HIS A 305 -29.25 2.82 21.48
C HIS A 305 -27.79 3.30 21.56
N ASN A 306 -27.24 3.40 22.78
CA ASN A 306 -25.90 3.95 23.03
C ASN A 306 -24.79 3.18 22.29
N SER A 307 -24.91 1.86 22.13
CA SER A 307 -23.96 1.03 21.39
C SER A 307 -23.91 1.33 19.89
N LEU A 308 -24.93 1.99 19.33
CA LEU A 308 -25.00 2.40 17.91
C LEU A 308 -24.62 3.88 17.71
N LYS A 309 -23.98 4.50 18.70
CA LYS A 309 -23.49 5.88 18.58
C LYS A 309 -22.42 5.94 17.49
N ILE A 310 -22.49 6.97 16.64
CA ILE A 310 -21.45 7.24 15.63
C ILE A 310 -20.36 8.14 16.24
N THR A 311 -19.11 7.83 15.91
CA THR A 311 -17.94 8.64 16.22
C THR A 311 -17.16 8.87 14.94
N THR A 312 -16.90 10.11 14.53
CA THR A 312 -16.29 10.40 13.20
C THR A 312 -14.82 10.79 13.25
N GLN A 313 -14.17 10.65 14.40
CA GLN A 313 -12.79 11.09 14.62
C GLN A 313 -12.14 10.28 15.74
N TYR A 314 -10.83 10.44 15.93
CA TYR A 314 -10.11 9.83 17.04
C TYR A 314 -10.65 10.28 18.40
N THR A 315 -10.84 9.31 19.31
CA THR A 315 -11.25 9.54 20.70
C THR A 315 -10.12 9.09 21.63
N TYR A 316 -9.53 10.04 22.37
CA TYR A 316 -8.37 9.78 23.22
C TYR A 316 -8.66 8.78 24.35
N ASP A 317 -9.85 8.86 24.95
CA ASP A 317 -10.27 7.99 26.05
C ASP A 317 -10.71 6.59 25.57
N ASP A 318 -10.90 6.41 24.26
CA ASP A 318 -11.28 5.13 23.66
C ASP A 318 -10.53 4.88 22.33
N PRO A 319 -9.23 4.56 22.40
CA PRO A 319 -8.44 4.25 21.20
C PRO A 319 -8.98 3.04 20.44
N ALA A 320 -9.35 1.98 21.15
CA ALA A 320 -9.87 0.75 20.55
C ALA A 320 -11.20 1.00 19.83
N GLY A 321 -12.15 1.69 20.47
CA GLY A 321 -13.39 2.09 19.83
C GLY A 321 -13.17 3.01 18.63
N SER A 322 -12.16 3.89 18.67
CA SER A 322 -11.77 4.70 17.50
C SER A 322 -11.38 3.81 16.31
N THR A 323 -10.62 2.73 16.54
CA THR A 323 -10.29 1.74 15.50
C THR A 323 -11.52 1.02 14.98
N LEU A 324 -12.39 0.56 15.88
CA LEU A 324 -13.60 -0.17 15.48
C LEU A 324 -14.56 0.71 14.67
N HIS A 325 -14.73 1.98 15.05
CA HIS A 325 -15.47 2.95 14.25
C HIS A 325 -14.81 3.23 12.90
N MET A 326 -13.47 3.35 12.86
CA MET A 326 -12.73 3.53 11.61
C MET A 326 -12.98 2.38 10.63
N LEU A 327 -12.83 1.14 11.09
CA LEU A 327 -13.02 -0.06 10.28
C LEU A 327 -14.49 -0.26 9.90
N GLY A 328 -15.42 0.01 10.81
CA GLY A 328 -16.85 -0.07 10.52
C GLY A 328 -17.31 0.98 9.49
N HIS A 329 -16.80 2.21 9.59
CA HIS A 329 -17.06 3.25 8.60
C HIS A 329 -16.42 2.90 7.24
N LEU A 330 -15.17 2.39 7.24
CA LEU A 330 -14.49 1.92 6.04
C LEU A 330 -15.29 0.82 5.32
N TYR A 331 -15.75 -0.19 6.08
CA TYR A 331 -16.58 -1.26 5.56
C TYR A 331 -17.88 -0.71 4.97
N ALA A 332 -18.61 0.14 5.69
CA ALA A 332 -19.85 0.74 5.20
C ALA A 332 -19.66 1.56 3.91
N LEU A 333 -18.56 2.31 3.78
CA LEU A 333 -18.23 3.06 2.56
C LEU A 333 -18.10 2.15 1.33
N ARG A 334 -17.60 0.93 1.51
CA ARG A 334 -17.31 -0.01 0.41
C ARG A 334 -18.41 -1.04 0.17
N ALA A 335 -19.03 -1.51 1.24
CA ALA A 335 -19.97 -2.61 1.24
C ALA A 335 -21.45 -2.19 1.18
N ASN A 336 -21.80 -0.90 1.33
CA ASN A 336 -23.21 -0.45 1.37
C ASN A 336 -24.08 -1.01 0.23
N SER A 337 -23.55 -1.16 -0.98
CA SER A 337 -24.30 -1.69 -2.12
C SER A 337 -24.74 -3.15 -1.94
N LEU A 338 -24.02 -3.92 -1.10
CA LEU A 338 -24.35 -5.31 -0.78
C LEU A 338 -25.57 -5.41 0.15
N TRP A 339 -25.82 -4.36 0.93
CA TRP A 339 -26.86 -4.32 1.96
C TRP A 339 -28.10 -3.49 1.56
N LYS A 340 -27.98 -2.69 0.50
CA LYS A 340 -29.00 -1.71 0.09
C LYS A 340 -30.32 -2.32 -0.38
N ASN A 341 -30.27 -3.45 -1.08
CA ASN A 341 -31.44 -4.04 -1.72
C ASN A 341 -32.01 -5.21 -0.91
N GLU A 342 -33.29 -5.50 -1.12
CA GLU A 342 -33.91 -6.72 -0.59
C GLU A 342 -33.27 -7.98 -1.21
N PRO A 343 -33.17 -9.08 -0.44
CA PRO A 343 -33.69 -9.26 0.92
C PRO A 343 -32.75 -8.73 2.04
N HIS A 344 -31.51 -8.34 1.72
CA HIS A 344 -30.49 -7.99 2.72
C HIS A 344 -30.86 -6.77 3.58
N SER A 345 -31.49 -5.76 2.99
CA SER A 345 -31.93 -4.56 3.72
C SER A 345 -32.93 -4.87 4.83
N VAL A 346 -33.96 -5.66 4.52
CA VAL A 346 -34.99 -6.10 5.48
C VAL A 346 -34.39 -7.05 6.51
N TRP A 347 -33.52 -7.95 6.07
CA TRP A 347 -32.86 -8.89 6.97
C TRP A 347 -31.97 -8.19 8.01
N LEU A 348 -31.16 -7.21 7.58
CA LEU A 348 -30.31 -6.41 8.48
C LEU A 348 -31.14 -5.64 9.51
N THR A 349 -32.15 -4.91 9.06
CA THR A 349 -32.98 -4.05 9.92
C THR A 349 -33.82 -4.86 10.91
N SER A 350 -34.43 -5.96 10.46
CA SER A 350 -35.19 -6.87 11.34
C SER A 350 -34.29 -7.60 12.34
N THR A 351 -33.10 -8.05 11.92
CA THR A 351 -32.14 -8.71 12.83
C THR A 351 -31.67 -7.74 13.90
N ALA A 352 -31.25 -6.53 13.53
CA ALA A 352 -30.84 -5.49 14.48
C ALA A 352 -31.94 -5.14 15.49
N ALA A 353 -33.20 -5.05 15.03
CA ALA A 353 -34.34 -4.82 15.92
C ALA A 353 -34.61 -6.00 16.87
N SER A 354 -34.44 -7.23 16.40
CA SER A 354 -34.70 -8.43 17.20
C SER A 354 -33.74 -8.62 18.39
N ILE A 355 -32.56 -8.00 18.34
CA ILE A 355 -31.51 -8.12 19.37
C ILE A 355 -31.28 -6.81 20.14
N GLU A 356 -32.19 -5.84 20.04
CA GLU A 356 -32.08 -4.54 20.71
C GLU A 356 -31.72 -4.68 22.20
N THR A 357 -32.38 -5.58 22.92
CA THR A 357 -32.18 -5.79 24.36
C THR A 357 -30.82 -6.42 24.71
N GLN A 358 -30.12 -6.98 23.73
CA GLN A 358 -28.80 -7.58 23.88
C GLN A 358 -27.68 -6.62 23.47
N LEU A 359 -27.99 -5.50 22.83
CA LEU A 359 -26.98 -4.51 22.43
C LEU A 359 -26.24 -3.97 23.67
N GLY A 360 -24.92 -3.88 23.56
CA GLY A 360 -24.06 -3.47 24.68
C GLY A 360 -23.70 -4.60 25.64
N SER A 361 -24.21 -5.82 25.43
CA SER A 361 -23.64 -7.00 26.08
C SER A 361 -22.20 -7.22 25.61
N THR A 362 -21.37 -7.70 26.52
CA THR A 362 -19.97 -8.03 26.22
C THR A 362 -19.89 -9.43 25.63
N THR A 363 -19.31 -9.56 24.44
CA THR A 363 -19.03 -10.86 23.80
C THR A 363 -17.52 -11.14 23.78
N PRO A 364 -17.10 -12.42 23.73
CA PRO A 364 -15.68 -12.77 23.63
C PRO A 364 -14.99 -12.13 22.42
N GLU A 365 -15.68 -12.04 21.28
CA GLU A 365 -15.17 -11.44 20.05
C GLU A 365 -14.94 -9.94 20.23
N ARG A 366 -15.86 -9.25 20.92
CA ARG A 366 -15.71 -7.83 21.26
C ARG A 366 -14.52 -7.61 22.17
N GLU A 367 -14.38 -8.39 23.24
CA GLU A 367 -13.23 -8.29 24.15
C GLU A 367 -11.90 -8.54 23.43
N ALA A 368 -11.86 -9.56 22.57
CA ALA A 368 -10.69 -9.85 21.74
C ALA A 368 -10.32 -8.68 20.82
N ALA A 369 -11.31 -8.07 20.16
CA ALA A 369 -11.09 -6.92 19.28
C ALA A 369 -10.62 -5.67 20.05
N PHE A 370 -11.20 -5.39 21.23
CA PHE A 370 -10.76 -4.29 22.08
C PHE A 370 -9.32 -4.49 22.57
N LYS A 371 -8.96 -5.72 22.94
CA LYS A 371 -7.59 -6.07 23.31
C LYS A 371 -6.63 -5.92 22.13
N HIS A 372 -7.02 -6.41 20.96
CA HIS A 372 -6.20 -6.36 19.75
C HIS A 372 -5.92 -4.91 19.30
N PHE A 373 -6.90 -4.03 19.41
CA PHE A 373 -6.79 -2.62 19.01
C PHE A 373 -6.60 -1.65 20.19
N ALA A 374 -6.09 -2.12 21.33
CA ALA A 374 -5.93 -1.30 22.54
C ALA A 374 -5.14 0.00 22.32
N GLN A 375 -4.20 0.00 21.35
CA GLN A 375 -3.37 1.17 21.01
C GLN A 375 -4.04 2.15 20.04
N GLY A 376 -5.23 1.84 19.53
CA GLY A 376 -5.90 2.61 18.48
C GLY A 376 -5.46 2.24 17.07
N PRO A 377 -5.78 3.08 16.07
CA PRO A 377 -5.50 2.77 14.67
C PRO A 377 -3.99 2.61 14.40
N SER A 378 -3.63 1.55 13.68
CA SER A 378 -2.23 1.23 13.38
C SER A 378 -1.69 2.01 12.17
N GLU A 379 -0.38 1.95 11.95
CA GLU A 379 0.28 2.49 10.75
C GLU A 379 -0.31 1.90 9.47
N ALA A 380 -0.62 0.59 9.45
CA ALA A 380 -1.23 -0.06 8.29
C ALA A 380 -2.61 0.54 7.97
N MET A 381 -3.41 0.86 8.98
CA MET A 381 -4.71 1.50 8.81
C MET A 381 -4.57 2.94 8.31
N ALA A 382 -3.62 3.71 8.86
CA ALA A 382 -3.35 5.08 8.42
C ALA A 382 -2.83 5.12 6.98
N ARG A 383 -1.90 4.20 6.63
CA ARG A 383 -1.39 3.99 5.27
C ARG A 383 -2.52 3.63 4.33
N HIS A 384 -3.39 2.71 4.73
CA HIS A 384 -4.53 2.33 3.92
C HIS A 384 -5.47 3.50 3.65
N ALA A 385 -5.82 4.29 4.67
CA ALA A 385 -6.68 5.46 4.53
C ALA A 385 -6.07 6.51 3.58
N THR A 386 -4.75 6.71 3.69
CA THR A 386 -3.97 7.63 2.85
C THR A 386 -3.95 7.18 1.39
N VAL A 387 -3.51 5.94 1.12
CA VAL A 387 -3.34 5.42 -0.24
C VAL A 387 -4.69 5.29 -0.95
N ALA A 388 -5.75 4.92 -0.23
CA ALA A 388 -7.11 4.84 -0.75
C ALA A 388 -7.80 6.21 -0.91
N ASP A 389 -7.16 7.31 -0.51
CA ASP A 389 -7.68 8.69 -0.51
C ASP A 389 -9.03 8.82 0.22
N LEU A 390 -9.11 8.21 1.41
CA LEU A 390 -10.32 8.18 2.25
C LEU A 390 -10.19 9.15 3.42
N ARG A 391 -10.34 10.45 3.14
CA ARG A 391 -10.20 11.53 4.16
C ARG A 391 -11.06 11.32 5.41
N ALA A 392 -12.28 10.82 5.25
CA ALA A 392 -13.17 10.54 6.37
C ALA A 392 -12.64 9.44 7.30
N ILE A 393 -11.81 8.53 6.75
CA ILE A 393 -11.18 7.44 7.49
C ILE A 393 -9.87 7.91 8.13
N SER A 394 -9.14 8.84 7.51
CA SER A 394 -7.96 9.47 8.11
C SER A 394 -8.27 10.26 9.39
N ALA A 395 -9.50 10.75 9.58
CA ALA A 395 -9.91 11.48 10.79
C ALA A 395 -9.87 10.64 12.08
N TYR A 396 -9.86 9.31 11.96
CA TYR A 396 -9.74 8.39 13.09
C TYR A 396 -8.29 8.18 13.52
N CYS A 397 -7.31 8.52 12.69
CA CYS A 397 -5.91 8.42 13.06
C CYS A 397 -5.60 9.42 14.19
N ARG A 398 -4.83 8.99 15.19
CA ARG A 398 -4.45 9.86 16.31
C ARG A 398 -3.69 11.09 15.76
N PRO A 399 -4.15 12.32 16.05
CA PRO A 399 -3.48 13.53 15.58
C PRO A 399 -2.00 13.56 16.02
N GLY A 400 -1.12 13.95 15.11
CA GLY A 400 0.33 14.07 15.37
C GLY A 400 1.10 12.75 15.50
N THR A 401 0.46 11.60 15.30
CA THR A 401 1.13 10.28 15.44
C THR A 401 1.83 9.85 14.16
N PHE A 402 1.25 10.15 13.00
CA PHE A 402 1.81 9.79 11.71
C PHE A 402 2.45 11.03 11.07
N PRO A 403 3.65 10.89 10.47
CA PRO A 403 4.29 12.01 9.79
C PRO A 403 3.37 12.52 8.66
N PRO A 404 3.43 13.83 8.34
CA PRO A 404 2.79 14.33 7.14
C PRO A 404 3.25 13.51 5.93
N VAL A 405 2.34 13.21 5.02
CA VAL A 405 2.72 12.53 3.78
C VAL A 405 3.47 13.53 2.93
N THR A 406 4.80 13.47 3.02
CA THR A 406 5.71 14.34 2.27
C THR A 406 5.88 13.86 0.84
N HIS A 407 5.88 12.54 0.63
CA HIS A 407 6.13 11.93 -0.67
C HIS A 407 5.09 10.88 -1.02
N ALA A 408 4.63 10.90 -2.28
CA ALA A 408 3.61 9.98 -2.74
C ALA A 408 4.16 8.62 -3.19
N TYR A 409 5.48 8.47 -3.30
CA TYR A 409 6.14 7.22 -3.68
C TYR A 409 6.32 6.24 -2.51
N ASP A 410 6.36 6.74 -1.26
CA ASP A 410 6.38 5.90 -0.03
C ASP A 410 5.50 6.52 1.07
N PRO A 411 4.16 6.47 0.90
CA PRO A 411 3.24 7.10 1.84
C PRO A 411 3.24 6.36 3.18
N LEU A 412 3.65 7.04 4.24
CA LEU A 412 3.73 6.51 5.61
C LEU A 412 4.63 5.27 5.71
N ALA A 413 5.93 5.46 5.48
CA ALA A 413 6.96 4.46 5.76
C ALA A 413 6.79 3.85 7.17
N PRO A 414 7.00 2.52 7.34
CA PRO A 414 6.78 1.86 8.62
C PRO A 414 7.83 2.27 9.66
N SER A 415 7.46 2.35 10.94
CA SER A 415 8.44 2.58 12.01
C SER A 415 9.50 1.47 12.12
N THR A 416 9.22 0.30 11.54
CA THR A 416 10.09 -0.89 11.51
C THR A 416 11.05 -0.92 10.31
N SER A 417 11.11 0.15 9.52
CA SER A 417 11.99 0.31 8.34
C SER A 417 13.45 -0.13 8.61
N LEU A 418 14.02 -0.95 7.70
CA LEU A 418 15.41 -1.43 7.79
C LEU A 418 16.37 -0.66 6.90
N THR A 419 15.88 -0.34 5.70
CA THR A 419 16.63 0.38 4.69
C THR A 419 16.01 1.75 4.53
N TYR A 420 16.84 2.70 4.14
CA TYR A 420 16.47 4.09 3.87
C TYR A 420 17.28 4.56 2.67
N TYR A 421 16.80 5.58 1.96
CA TYR A 421 17.59 6.22 0.90
C TYR A 421 18.69 7.09 1.52
N ASP A 422 19.73 6.45 2.06
CA ASP A 422 20.85 7.06 2.78
C ASP A 422 22.21 6.73 2.13
N GLU A 423 23.31 7.17 2.74
CA GLU A 423 24.67 6.87 2.26
C GLU A 423 24.93 5.36 2.12
N THR A 424 24.35 4.54 3.00
CA THR A 424 24.51 3.08 2.97
C THR A 424 23.87 2.49 1.71
N TYR A 425 22.65 2.91 1.39
CA TYR A 425 21.96 2.46 0.19
C TYR A 425 22.72 2.86 -1.09
N PHE A 426 23.31 4.06 -1.13
CA PHE A 426 24.05 4.58 -2.28
C PHE A 426 25.56 4.27 -2.29
N GLN A 427 26.09 3.53 -1.32
CA GLN A 427 27.54 3.33 -1.14
C GLN A 427 28.24 2.73 -2.38
N ASP A 428 27.52 1.90 -3.14
CA ASP A 428 28.05 1.21 -4.32
C ASP A 428 27.99 2.06 -5.60
N VAL A 429 27.33 3.23 -5.55
CA VAL A 429 27.26 4.15 -6.69
C VAL A 429 28.62 4.82 -6.84
N PRO A 430 29.32 4.65 -7.98
CA PRO A 430 30.64 5.22 -8.17
C PRO A 430 30.62 6.73 -7.95
N ARG A 431 31.50 7.21 -7.07
CA ARG A 431 31.72 8.65 -6.88
C ARG A 431 32.31 9.19 -8.18
N GLY A 432 31.66 10.20 -8.77
CA GLY A 432 32.21 10.87 -9.93
C GLY A 432 33.65 11.29 -9.64
N HIS A 433 34.59 10.86 -10.48
CA HIS A 433 35.82 11.62 -10.59
C HIS A 433 35.41 12.88 -11.34
N SER A 434 35.70 14.05 -10.77
CA SER A 434 35.53 15.32 -11.47
C SER A 434 36.25 15.21 -12.82
N SER A 435 35.50 14.92 -13.88
CA SER A 435 36.05 14.97 -15.21
C SER A 435 36.23 16.45 -15.50
N THR A 436 37.46 16.94 -15.35
CA THR A 436 37.90 18.14 -16.04
C THR A 436 37.76 17.88 -17.54
N ARG A 437 36.54 17.99 -18.07
CA ARG A 437 36.33 18.14 -19.50
C ARG A 437 36.87 19.51 -19.87
N THR A 438 38.07 19.49 -20.41
CA THR A 438 38.60 20.57 -21.22
C THR A 438 37.54 20.94 -22.25
N THR A 439 37.01 22.15 -22.11
CA THR A 439 36.16 22.80 -23.09
C THR A 439 36.92 22.86 -24.42
N SER A 440 36.64 21.94 -25.34
CA SER A 440 37.03 22.11 -26.73
C SER A 440 36.12 23.20 -27.31
N HIS A 441 36.70 24.37 -27.56
CA HIS A 441 36.06 25.43 -28.33
C HIS A 441 35.60 24.88 -29.68
N ARG A 442 34.30 24.61 -29.83
CA ARG A 442 33.65 24.59 -31.14
C ARG A 442 33.37 26.04 -31.51
N GLN A 443 34.05 26.52 -32.56
CA GLN A 443 33.76 27.80 -33.20
C GLN A 443 32.31 27.78 -33.70
N HIS A 444 31.50 28.71 -33.21
CA HIS A 444 30.17 28.99 -33.71
C HIS A 444 30.26 29.60 -35.12
N MET A 445 29.55 29.01 -36.08
CA MET A 445 29.14 29.69 -37.31
C MET A 445 27.77 30.32 -37.06
N PRO A 446 27.55 31.60 -37.39
CA PRO A 446 26.29 32.28 -37.11
C PRO A 446 25.26 31.98 -38.23
N GLY A 447 24.07 31.50 -37.87
CA GLY A 447 22.91 31.55 -38.76
C GLY A 447 21.94 30.36 -38.80
N GLU A 448 21.59 29.74 -37.65
CA GLU A 448 20.41 28.87 -37.60
C GLU A 448 19.50 29.29 -36.44
N PHE A 449 18.20 29.37 -36.73
CA PHE A 449 17.14 29.76 -35.80
C PHE A 449 17.01 28.70 -34.70
N GLU A 450 17.10 29.13 -33.44
CA GLU A 450 16.74 28.31 -32.29
C GLU A 450 15.21 28.20 -32.23
N GLU A 451 14.69 26.99 -32.45
CA GLU A 451 13.39 26.61 -31.89
C GLU A 451 13.60 26.48 -30.37
N ASP A 452 12.81 27.25 -29.63
CA ASP A 452 12.79 27.35 -28.16
C ASP A 452 12.37 25.99 -27.55
N GLU A 453 13.30 25.03 -27.46
CA GLU A 453 13.18 23.89 -26.57
C GLU A 453 13.34 24.41 -25.14
N GLY A 454 12.20 24.69 -24.50
CA GLY A 454 12.18 25.20 -23.12
C GLY A 454 13.05 24.36 -22.18
N ASP A 455 13.89 25.06 -21.42
CA ASP A 455 14.86 24.58 -20.42
C ASP A 455 14.51 23.20 -19.84
N ALA A 456 14.94 22.15 -20.55
CA ALA A 456 14.97 20.82 -19.96
C ALA A 456 16.11 20.85 -18.94
N VAL A 457 15.78 20.62 -17.66
CA VAL A 457 16.80 20.35 -16.65
C VAL A 457 17.62 19.17 -17.16
N ASP A 458 18.86 19.41 -17.55
CA ASP A 458 19.76 18.39 -18.08
C ASP A 458 20.16 17.45 -16.94
N LEU A 459 19.32 16.44 -16.71
CA LEU A 459 19.52 15.39 -15.71
C LEU A 459 20.53 14.34 -16.20
N GLU A 460 20.98 14.39 -17.45
CA GLU A 460 21.91 13.40 -18.00
C GLU A 460 23.36 13.68 -17.53
N ASP A 461 23.73 14.95 -17.36
CA ASP A 461 25.11 15.37 -17.06
C ASP A 461 25.39 15.70 -15.56
N ILE A 462 24.42 15.53 -14.64
CA ILE A 462 24.64 15.82 -13.21
C ILE A 462 25.38 14.66 -12.52
N ASP A 463 26.51 14.99 -11.87
CA ASP A 463 27.29 14.04 -11.07
C ASP A 463 26.43 13.45 -9.93
N PRO A 464 26.28 12.12 -9.86
CA PRO A 464 25.55 11.45 -8.78
C PRO A 464 26.03 11.88 -7.39
N GLN A 465 27.31 12.18 -7.20
CA GLN A 465 27.80 12.62 -5.89
C GLN A 465 27.23 13.99 -5.49
N VAL A 466 27.04 14.90 -6.45
CA VAL A 466 26.44 16.22 -6.20
C VAL A 466 24.99 16.05 -5.77
N LEU A 467 24.25 15.16 -6.43
CA LEU A 467 22.87 14.85 -6.06
C LEU A 467 22.77 14.20 -4.68
N LEU A 468 23.70 13.30 -4.33
CA LEU A 468 23.73 12.67 -3.02
C LEU A 468 23.99 13.70 -1.92
N ASN A 469 24.97 14.59 -2.12
CA ASN A 469 25.25 15.64 -1.16
C ASN A 469 24.05 16.58 -0.99
N GLN A 470 23.41 17.00 -2.09
CA GLN A 470 22.19 17.82 -2.04
C GLN A 470 21.05 17.13 -1.27
N LEU A 471 20.84 15.83 -1.51
CA LEU A 471 19.84 15.03 -0.81
C LEU A 471 20.13 14.99 0.70
N LEU A 472 21.39 14.73 1.07
CA LEU A 472 21.82 14.61 2.47
C LEU A 472 21.75 15.96 3.21
N ASP A 473 22.13 17.06 2.56
CA ASP A 473 22.04 18.40 3.13
C ASP A 473 20.57 18.78 3.37
N GLN A 474 19.69 18.53 2.40
CA GLN A 474 18.24 18.78 2.54
C GLN A 474 17.58 17.90 3.61
N ALA A 475 18.07 16.68 3.79
CA ALA A 475 17.60 15.77 4.84
C ALA A 475 17.95 16.29 6.25
N GLN A 476 19.08 16.98 6.40
CA GLN A 476 19.48 17.63 7.65
C GLN A 476 18.65 18.89 7.94
N ASP A 477 18.33 19.68 6.91
CA ASP A 477 17.57 20.93 7.05
C ASP A 477 16.08 20.73 7.33
N ASN A 478 15.47 19.65 6.81
CA ASN A 478 14.02 19.42 6.90
C ASN A 478 13.56 18.67 8.16
N GLY A 479 14.47 18.33 9.09
CA GLY A 479 14.13 17.68 10.37
C GLY A 479 13.41 16.32 10.28
N ASN A 480 13.28 15.76 9.07
CA ASN A 480 12.46 14.59 8.76
C ASN A 480 13.21 13.48 8.00
N ALA A 481 14.52 13.40 8.22
CA ALA A 481 15.24 12.13 8.19
C ALA A 481 16.06 12.08 9.47
N ARG A 482 15.54 11.41 10.50
CA ARG A 482 16.33 11.17 11.72
C ARG A 482 17.41 10.13 11.42
N ILE A 483 18.53 10.58 10.86
CA ILE A 483 19.83 10.10 11.30
C ILE A 483 20.10 10.87 12.59
N ASP A 484 20.30 10.19 13.73
CA ASP A 484 20.83 10.87 14.93
C ASP A 484 22.33 11.13 14.70
N PRO A 485 22.75 12.36 14.40
CA PRO A 485 24.15 12.69 14.15
C PRO A 485 24.92 12.80 15.49
N GLY A 486 24.21 12.75 16.63
CA GLY A 486 24.78 12.83 17.97
C GLY A 486 25.61 11.61 18.38
N LEU A 487 25.46 10.47 17.71
CA LEU A 487 26.22 9.26 18.04
C LEU A 487 27.67 9.36 17.53
N TRP A 488 27.89 9.88 16.31
CA TRP A 488 29.23 10.00 15.73
C TRP A 488 30.02 11.19 16.31
N GLY A 489 29.35 12.32 16.60
CA GLY A 489 29.95 13.46 17.28
C GLY A 489 30.41 13.17 18.72
N ARG A 490 29.67 12.32 19.46
CA ARG A 490 30.06 11.88 20.82
C ARG A 490 31.21 10.88 20.81
N ILE A 491 31.31 10.04 19.77
CA ILE A 491 32.41 9.08 19.58
C ILE A 491 33.70 9.80 19.16
N MET A 492 33.60 10.82 18.29
CA MET A 492 34.76 11.61 17.86
C MET A 492 35.26 12.58 18.94
N ALA A 493 34.38 13.13 19.78
CA ALA A 493 34.76 13.95 20.93
C ALA A 493 35.49 13.15 22.04
N GLN A 494 35.32 11.83 22.09
CA GLN A 494 36.07 10.96 23.01
C GLN A 494 37.42 10.47 22.45
N LEU A 495 37.70 10.67 21.16
CA LEU A 495 38.86 10.05 20.48
C LEU A 495 39.87 11.03 19.86
N GLY A 496 39.67 12.36 19.90
CA GLY A 496 40.60 13.29 19.25
C GLY A 496 40.78 14.66 19.91
N GLY A 497 41.93 14.86 20.57
CA GLY A 497 42.67 16.13 20.49
C GLY A 497 42.88 16.96 21.76
N ARG A 498 44.08 16.85 22.34
CA ARG A 498 44.75 17.73 23.33
C ARG A 498 44.48 19.24 23.19
N ALA A 499 44.45 19.96 24.34
CA ALA A 499 45.40 21.04 24.68
C ALA A 499 45.30 21.49 26.17
N ALA A 500 46.47 21.79 26.77
CA ALA A 500 46.80 22.26 28.14
C ALA A 500 46.31 23.71 28.44
N PRO A 501 46.60 24.38 29.60
CA PRO A 501 47.42 24.04 30.79
C PRO A 501 46.75 24.30 32.18
N GLU A 502 47.53 24.03 33.24
CA GLU A 502 47.25 24.11 34.70
C GLU A 502 46.73 25.47 35.22
N PRO A 503 46.23 25.51 36.47
CA PRO A 503 47.12 25.86 37.59
C PRO A 503 46.94 24.99 38.86
N GLU A 504 48.06 24.66 39.52
CA GLU A 504 48.16 24.41 40.98
C GLU A 504 47.68 25.65 41.79
N PRO A 505 47.32 25.59 43.10
CA PRO A 505 47.94 24.78 44.18
C PRO A 505 46.89 24.25 45.21
N ASP A 506 47.13 23.72 46.42
CA ASP A 506 48.24 23.72 47.39
C ASP A 506 48.11 22.47 48.30
N GLU A 507 49.24 22.10 48.93
CA GLU A 507 49.34 21.11 50.01
C GLU A 507 48.57 21.50 51.30
N GLN A 508 48.09 20.45 52.01
CA GLN A 508 47.57 20.40 53.40
C GLN A 508 46.19 20.99 53.71
#